data_AF-A0A8D8S4G2-F1
#
_entry.id   AF-A0A8D8S4G2-F1
#
_cell.length_a   1.000
_cell.length_b   1.000
_cell.length_c   1.000
_cell.angle_alpha   90.00
_cell.angle_beta   90.00
_cell.angle_gamma   90.00
#
_symmetry.space_group_name_H-M   'P 1'
#
loop_
_entity.id
_entity.type
_entity.pdbx_description
1 polymer ?
#
loop_
_entity_poly.entity_id
_entity_poly.type
_entity_poly.pdbx_seq_one_letter_code
_entity_poly.pdbx_strand_id
1 'polypeptide(L)'
;MAKSRSQKIEVGTKDKTILKHLTPQIIEDVSAFLKKFKAEKQPRADYVELLQLALLFIGNEDESQGNVVIKAPGAISHARWMSKAIYCFKMYLFRGQCEMTESEINNLGDICVFLIRIYVKAWFNAPNASMAPNQDLGL
;
A
#
# COMPACT_ATOMS: atom_id res chain seq x y z
N MET A 1 19.60 -5.89 24.88
CA MET A 1 20.10 -5.52 23.54
C MET A 1 19.36 -6.35 22.49
N ALA A 2 18.29 -5.81 21.90
CA ALA A 2 17.61 -6.47 20.79
C ALA A 2 18.42 -6.22 19.52
N LYS A 3 18.93 -7.28 18.88
CA LYS A 3 19.61 -7.18 17.59
C LYS A 3 18.64 -6.56 16.59
N SER A 4 18.96 -5.36 16.09
CA SER A 4 18.26 -4.74 14.97
C SER A 4 18.46 -5.63 13.75
N ARG A 5 17.49 -6.52 13.50
CA ARG A 5 17.45 -7.37 12.32
C ARG A 5 17.15 -6.42 11.17
N SER A 6 18.13 -6.09 10.33
CA SER A 6 17.89 -5.33 9.10
C SER A 6 16.86 -6.08 8.28
N GLN A 7 15.60 -5.66 8.34
CA GLN A 7 14.52 -6.31 7.63
C GLN A 7 14.69 -5.97 6.16
N LYS A 8 14.98 -6.97 5.33
CA LYS A 8 15.09 -6.79 3.89
C LYS A 8 13.68 -6.49 3.36
N ILE A 9 13.47 -5.24 2.93
CA ILE A 9 12.21 -4.77 2.34
C ILE A 9 12.35 -4.86 0.82
N GLU A 10 11.40 -5.51 0.18
CA GLU A 10 11.36 -5.70 -1.26
C GLU A 10 10.23 -4.86 -1.86
N VAL A 11 10.60 -3.71 -2.42
CA VAL A 11 9.68 -2.76 -3.06
C VAL A 11 8.97 -3.38 -4.26
N GLY A 12 7.69 -3.03 -4.48
CA GLY A 12 6.86 -3.55 -5.58
C GLY A 12 7.33 -3.14 -6.96
N THR A 13 7.86 -1.92 -7.12
CA THR A 13 8.40 -1.43 -8.40
C THR A 13 9.69 -2.09 -8.87
N LYS A 14 10.31 -2.96 -8.06
CA LYS A 14 11.44 -3.81 -8.51
C LYS A 14 10.96 -5.06 -9.27
N ASP A 15 9.68 -5.40 -9.15
CA ASP A 15 9.08 -6.55 -9.82
C ASP A 15 8.57 -6.17 -11.22
N LYS A 16 9.16 -6.78 -12.25
CA LYS A 16 8.81 -6.55 -13.66
C LYS A 16 7.36 -6.91 -13.98
N THR A 17 6.76 -7.85 -13.25
CA THR A 17 5.37 -8.27 -13.45
C THR A 17 4.43 -7.19 -12.98
N ILE A 18 4.71 -6.60 -11.81
CA ILE A 18 3.93 -5.50 -11.24
C ILE A 18 4.04 -4.23 -12.08
N LEU A 19 5.24 -3.93 -12.61
CA LEU A 19 5.47 -2.77 -13.48
C LEU A 19 4.61 -2.76 -14.74
N LYS A 20 4.18 -3.93 -15.25
CA LYS A 20 3.25 -4.00 -16.39
C LYS A 20 1.89 -3.39 -16.08
N HIS A 21 1.47 -3.43 -14.81
CA HIS A 21 0.16 -2.95 -14.37
C HIS A 21 0.21 -1.56 -13.73
N LEU A 22 1.40 -1.08 -13.37
CA LEU A 22 1.64 0.25 -12.80
C LEU A 22 2.49 1.06 -13.77
N THR A 23 1.84 1.68 -14.75
CA THR A 23 2.51 2.59 -15.67
C THR A 23 3.08 3.81 -14.91
N PRO A 24 4.14 4.47 -15.43
CA PRO A 24 4.72 5.65 -14.77
C PRO A 24 3.67 6.73 -14.46
N GLN A 25 2.70 6.93 -15.35
CA GLN A 25 1.61 7.88 -15.15
C GLN A 25 0.72 7.53 -13.95
N ILE A 26 0.37 6.24 -13.79
CA ILE A 26 -0.43 5.76 -12.64
C ILE A 26 0.38 5.92 -11.36
N ILE A 27 1.67 5.60 -11.39
CA ILE A 27 2.58 5.74 -10.26
C ILE A 27 2.64 7.19 -9.80
N GLU A 28 2.82 8.14 -10.72
CA GLU A 28 2.90 9.56 -10.41
C GLU A 28 1.59 10.10 -9.83
N ASP A 29 0.46 9.79 -10.47
CA ASP A 29 -0.87 10.21 -10.04
C ASP A 29 -1.22 9.65 -8.64
N VAL A 30 -1.00 8.35 -8.42
CA VAL A 30 -1.22 7.74 -7.10
C VAL A 30 -0.24 8.29 -6.06
N SER A 31 1.02 8.53 -6.43
CA SER A 31 2.01 9.12 -5.53
C SER A 31 1.60 10.52 -5.09
N ALA A 32 1.16 11.38 -6.02
CA ALA A 32 0.67 12.72 -5.71
C ALA A 32 -0.55 12.66 -4.79
N PHE A 33 -1.51 11.78 -5.08
CA PHE A 33 -2.67 11.53 -4.23
C PHE A 33 -2.28 11.11 -2.80
N LEU A 34 -1.41 10.12 -2.68
CA LEU A 34 -0.95 9.59 -1.39
C LEU A 34 -0.21 10.65 -0.58
N LYS A 35 0.67 11.44 -1.21
CA LYS A 35 1.42 12.52 -0.55
C LYS A 35 0.47 13.61 -0.04
N LYS A 36 -0.54 13.99 -0.84
CA LYS A 36 -1.59 14.94 -0.43
C LYS A 36 -2.31 14.46 0.84
N PHE A 37 -2.86 13.24 0.82
CA PHE A 37 -3.60 12.71 1.97
C PHE A 37 -2.69 12.48 3.19
N LYS A 38 -1.43 12.09 2.99
CA LYS A 38 -0.48 11.91 4.10
C LYS A 38 -0.14 13.24 4.81
N ALA A 39 -0.15 14.35 4.09
CA ALA A 39 0.06 15.68 4.69
C ALA A 39 -1.13 16.15 5.53
N GLU A 40 -2.33 15.61 5.28
CA GLU A 40 -3.54 15.91 6.06
C GLU A 40 -3.56 15.12 7.38
N LYS A 41 -4.24 15.68 8.40
CA LYS A 41 -4.41 14.99 9.69
C LYS A 41 -5.38 13.82 9.53
N GLN A 42 -4.84 12.62 9.49
CA GLN A 42 -5.64 11.40 9.41
C GLN A 42 -6.39 11.12 10.73
N PRO A 43 -7.63 10.61 10.66
CA PRO A 43 -8.45 10.39 11.85
C PRO A 43 -7.95 9.23 12.71
N ARG A 44 -7.17 8.29 12.13
CA ARG A 44 -6.71 7.08 12.78
C ARG A 44 -5.31 6.70 12.31
N ALA A 45 -4.60 5.94 13.15
CA ALA A 45 -3.24 5.51 12.89
C ALA A 45 -3.11 4.46 11.76
N ASP A 46 -4.15 3.63 11.56
CA ASP A 46 -4.22 2.64 10.47
C ASP A 46 -4.29 3.30 9.09
N TYR A 47 -4.90 4.49 9.00
CA TYR A 47 -4.97 5.26 7.75
C TYR A 47 -3.58 5.77 7.36
N VAL A 48 -2.84 6.30 8.33
CA VAL A 48 -1.45 6.74 8.14
C VAL A 48 -0.58 5.57 7.69
N GLU A 49 -0.75 4.41 8.33
CA GLU A 49 -0.01 3.19 8.00
C GLU A 49 -0.32 2.67 6.58
N LEU A 50 -1.60 2.67 6.17
CA LEU A 50 -1.97 2.32 4.81
C LEU A 50 -1.32 3.24 3.77
N LEU A 51 -1.37 4.56 3.98
CA LEU A 51 -0.74 5.54 3.08
C LEU A 51 0.78 5.33 2.99
N GLN A 52 1.43 5.07 4.13
CA GLN A 52 2.87 4.83 4.19
C GLN A 52 3.28 3.56 3.45
N LEU A 53 2.56 2.45 3.68
CA LEU A 53 2.82 1.18 3.01
C LEU A 53 2.56 1.26 1.50
N ALA A 54 1.52 1.98 1.08
CA ALA A 54 1.24 2.22 -0.34
C ALA A 54 2.35 3.03 -1.02
N LEU A 55 2.84 4.10 -0.38
CA LEU A 55 3.98 4.89 -0.87
C LEU A 55 5.26 4.06 -0.97
N LEU A 56 5.51 3.21 0.04
CA LEU A 56 6.66 2.31 0.07
C LEU A 56 6.56 1.25 -1.03
N PHE A 57 5.38 0.70 -1.29
CA PHE A 57 5.16 -0.30 -2.34
C PHE A 57 5.42 0.27 -3.75
N ILE A 58 4.99 1.51 -4.01
CA ILE A 58 5.24 2.24 -5.27
C ILE A 58 6.72 2.66 -5.40
N GLY A 59 7.51 2.58 -4.32
CA GLY A 59 8.95 2.84 -4.36
C GLY A 59 9.31 4.32 -4.43
N ASN A 60 8.54 5.19 -3.76
CA ASN A 60 9.02 6.55 -3.52
C ASN A 60 10.33 6.51 -2.72
N GLU A 61 11.36 7.19 -3.22
CA GLU A 61 12.72 7.16 -2.65
C GLU A 61 12.77 7.73 -1.23
N ASP A 62 11.91 8.72 -0.92
CA ASP A 62 11.81 9.37 0.40
C ASP A 62 11.51 8.40 1.55
N GLU A 63 10.64 7.40 1.32
CA GLU A 63 10.31 6.36 2.32
C GLU A 63 11.19 5.12 2.17
N SER A 64 11.89 4.96 1.05
CA SER A 64 12.80 3.84 0.83
C SER A 64 14.16 4.05 1.52
N GLN A 65 14.52 5.31 1.80
CA GLN A 65 15.78 5.72 2.42
C GLN A 65 15.64 6.11 3.91
N GLY A 66 14.41 6.35 4.39
CA GLY A 66 14.14 6.61 5.80
C GLY A 66 14.06 5.33 6.63
N ASN A 67 14.31 5.43 7.95
CA ASN A 67 13.95 4.39 8.91
C ASN A 67 12.42 4.26 8.98
N VAL A 68 11.80 3.60 8.00
CA VAL A 68 10.36 3.33 8.02
C VAL A 68 10.08 2.32 9.13
N VAL A 69 9.47 2.79 10.20
CA VAL A 69 9.04 1.95 11.31
C VAL A 69 7.74 1.26 10.92
N ILE A 70 7.85 0.06 10.33
CA ILE A 70 6.69 -0.78 10.05
C ILE A 70 6.25 -1.44 11.36
N LYS A 71 5.00 -1.18 11.77
CA LYS A 71 4.43 -1.79 12.97
C LYS A 71 4.22 -3.28 12.77
N ALA A 72 4.33 -4.05 13.85
CA ALA A 72 3.92 -5.45 13.83
C ALA A 72 2.45 -5.58 13.39
N PRO A 73 2.08 -6.67 12.69
CA PRO A 73 0.69 -6.91 12.32
C PRO A 73 -0.21 -6.93 13.57
N GLY A 74 -1.27 -6.11 13.56
CA GLY A 74 -2.25 -6.02 14.65
C GLY A 74 -3.49 -6.87 14.39
N ALA A 75 -4.46 -6.83 15.31
CA ALA A 75 -5.69 -7.62 15.17
C ALA A 75 -6.43 -7.34 13.83
N ILE A 76 -6.72 -8.41 13.08
CA ILE A 76 -7.54 -8.34 11.86
C ILE A 76 -9.01 -8.33 12.27
N SER A 77 -9.74 -7.31 11.83
CA SER A 77 -11.20 -7.30 11.95
C SER A 77 -11.82 -7.75 10.64
N HIS A 78 -12.66 -8.79 10.65
CA HIS A 78 -13.39 -9.24 9.46
C HIS A 78 -14.26 -8.12 8.84
N ALA A 79 -14.71 -7.16 9.64
CA ALA A 79 -15.55 -6.04 9.19
C ALA A 79 -14.76 -4.90 8.51
N ARG A 80 -13.42 -4.89 8.57
CA ARG A 80 -12.61 -3.79 8.02
C ARG A 80 -11.66 -4.28 6.94
N TRP A 81 -12.04 -4.05 5.69
CA TRP A 81 -11.22 -4.39 4.52
C TRP A 81 -9.84 -3.72 4.54
N MET A 82 -9.70 -2.53 5.15
CA MET A 82 -8.40 -1.85 5.33
C MET A 82 -7.36 -2.73 6.03
N SER A 83 -7.77 -3.48 7.06
CA SER A 83 -6.83 -4.35 7.78
C SER A 83 -6.23 -5.40 6.85
N LYS A 84 -7.04 -5.97 5.95
CA LYS A 84 -6.56 -6.90 4.91
C LYS A 84 -5.63 -6.20 3.92
N ALA A 85 -5.95 -4.98 3.49
CA ALA A 85 -5.07 -4.20 2.61
C ALA A 85 -3.68 -3.95 3.22
N ILE A 86 -3.63 -3.53 4.48
CA ILE A 86 -2.39 -3.34 5.24
C ILE A 86 -1.59 -4.65 5.30
N TYR A 87 -2.26 -5.76 5.59
CA TYR A 87 -1.62 -7.08 5.63
C TYR A 87 -1.06 -7.50 4.28
N CYS A 88 -1.80 -7.29 3.18
CA CYS A 88 -1.35 -7.61 1.83
C CYS A 88 -0.06 -6.85 1.49
N PHE A 89 -0.02 -5.53 1.75
CA PHE A 89 1.18 -4.75 1.52
C PHE A 89 2.36 -5.23 2.36
N LYS A 90 2.16 -5.49 3.66
CA LYS A 90 3.23 -6.00 4.53
C LYS A 90 3.76 -7.35 4.05
N MET A 91 2.87 -8.31 3.77
CA MET A 91 3.27 -9.62 3.27
C MET A 91 4.07 -9.50 1.98
N TYR A 92 3.63 -8.64 1.06
CA TYR A 92 4.34 -8.47 -0.21
C TYR A 92 5.71 -7.79 -0.02
N LEU A 93 5.78 -6.74 0.79
CA LEU A 93 7.03 -6.01 1.09
C LEU A 93 8.06 -6.88 1.83
N PHE A 94 7.60 -7.83 2.65
CA PHE A 94 8.43 -8.76 3.40
C PHE A 94 8.46 -10.17 2.80
N ARG A 95 8.03 -10.35 1.55
CA ARG A 95 7.90 -11.68 0.92
C ARG A 95 9.19 -12.50 0.95
N GLY A 96 10.36 -11.86 0.84
CA GLY A 96 11.66 -12.54 0.98
C GLY A 96 11.95 -13.12 2.37
N GLN A 97 11.10 -12.86 3.36
CA GLN A 97 11.14 -13.42 4.72
C GLN A 97 9.98 -14.40 4.99
N CYS A 98 9.04 -14.54 4.06
CA CYS A 98 7.89 -15.43 4.17
C CYS A 98 8.10 -16.68 3.32
N GLU A 99 7.70 -17.84 3.82
CA GLU A 99 7.65 -19.06 3.02
C GLU A 99 6.41 -18.98 2.10
N MET A 100 6.60 -18.48 0.89
CA MET A 100 5.56 -18.35 -0.12
C MET A 100 6.04 -18.93 -1.45
N THR A 101 5.15 -19.62 -2.15
CA THR A 101 5.39 -20.04 -3.52
C THR A 101 5.38 -18.84 -4.48
N GLU A 102 6.01 -18.99 -5.65
CA GLU A 102 5.98 -17.95 -6.68
C GLU A 102 4.56 -17.60 -7.12
N SER A 103 3.67 -18.59 -7.18
CA SER A 103 2.24 -18.38 -7.50
C SER A 103 1.54 -17.50 -6.45
N GLU A 104 1.77 -17.76 -5.16
CA GLU A 104 1.20 -16.97 -4.08
C GLU A 104 1.75 -15.53 -4.07
N ILE A 105 3.04 -15.36 -4.36
CA ILE A 105 3.65 -14.02 -4.50
C ILE A 105 3.01 -13.25 -5.65
N ASN A 106 2.80 -13.88 -6.80
CA ASN A 106 2.17 -13.25 -7.95
C ASN A 106 0.72 -12.86 -7.65
N ASN A 107 -0.08 -13.78 -7.09
CA ASN A 107 -1.47 -13.49 -6.71
C ASN A 107 -1.55 -12.37 -5.65
N LEU A 108 -0.62 -12.36 -4.70
CA LEU A 108 -0.53 -11.28 -3.72
C LEU A 108 -0.14 -9.94 -4.38
N GLY A 109 0.74 -9.99 -5.38
CA GLY A 109 1.11 -8.85 -6.21
C GLY A 109 -0.09 -8.25 -6.94
N ASP A 110 -0.93 -9.09 -7.55
CA ASP A 110 -2.17 -8.66 -8.22
C ASP A 110 -3.14 -7.98 -7.26
N ILE A 111 -3.27 -8.51 -6.03
CA ILE A 111 -4.05 -7.86 -4.97
C ILE A 111 -3.44 -6.49 -4.62
N CYS A 112 -2.12 -6.39 -4.46
CA CYS A 112 -1.47 -5.11 -4.17
C CYS A 112 -1.66 -4.09 -5.29
N VAL A 113 -1.60 -4.52 -6.56
CA VAL A 113 -1.90 -3.69 -7.73
C VAL A 113 -3.35 -3.18 -7.68
N PHE A 114 -4.30 -4.07 -7.41
CA PHE A 114 -5.70 -3.68 -7.24
C PHE A 114 -5.86 -2.64 -6.12
N LEU A 115 -5.18 -2.84 -4.98
CA LEU A 115 -5.24 -1.93 -3.85
C LEU A 115 -4.74 -0.53 -4.22
N ILE A 116 -3.61 -0.46 -4.93
CA ILE A 116 -3.00 0.80 -5.39
C ILE A 116 -3.88 1.51 -6.42
N ARG A 117 -4.40 0.78 -7.41
CA ARG A 117 -5.15 1.38 -8.52
C ARG A 117 -6.54 1.86 -8.11
N ILE A 118 -7.22 1.10 -7.26
CA ILE A 118 -8.66 1.28 -7.01
C ILE A 118 -8.89 1.58 -5.53
N TYR A 119 -8.56 0.63 -4.66
CA TYR A 119 -9.01 0.66 -3.27
C TYR A 119 -8.58 1.91 -2.51
N VAL A 120 -7.30 2.27 -2.58
CA VAL A 120 -6.75 3.40 -1.81
C VAL A 120 -7.49 4.69 -2.18
N LYS A 121 -7.64 4.99 -3.47
CA LYS A 121 -8.34 6.20 -3.91
C LYS A 121 -9.81 6.19 -3.50
N ALA A 122 -10.51 5.08 -3.69
CA ALA A 122 -11.92 4.96 -3.31
C ALA A 122 -12.09 5.15 -1.80
N TRP A 123 -11.23 4.53 -0.99
CA TRP A 123 -11.32 4.58 0.46
C TRP A 123 -11.15 5.99 1.03
N PHE A 124 -10.13 6.72 0.57
CA PHE A 124 -9.83 8.05 1.09
C PHE A 124 -10.78 9.14 0.55
N ASN A 125 -11.46 8.89 -0.57
CA ASN A 125 -12.49 9.80 -1.09
C ASN A 125 -13.91 9.49 -0.58
N ALA A 126 -14.18 8.29 -0.05
CA ALA A 126 -15.50 7.89 0.44
C ALA A 126 -16.18 8.88 1.43
N PRO A 127 -15.46 9.57 2.33
CA PRO A 127 -16.07 10.58 3.22
C PRO A 127 -16.57 11.83 2.48
N ASN A 128 -16.15 12.04 1.24
CA ASN A 128 -16.52 13.20 0.44
C ASN A 128 -17.80 12.90 -0.36
N ALA A 129 -18.95 13.01 0.32
CA ALA A 129 -20.26 12.68 -0.24
C ALA A 129 -20.57 13.41 -1.55
N SER A 130 -20.05 14.63 -1.76
CA SER A 130 -20.24 15.39 -3.00
C SER A 130 -19.49 14.81 -4.19
N MET A 131 -18.45 14.00 -3.96
CA MET A 131 -17.68 13.32 -5.00
C MET A 131 -18.26 11.96 -5.37
N ALA A 132 -19.14 11.38 -4.55
CA ALA A 132 -19.70 10.04 -4.77
C ALA A 132 -20.34 9.86 -6.16
N PRO A 133 -21.19 10.79 -6.68
CA PRO A 133 -21.80 10.63 -8.00
C PRO A 133 -20.78 10.59 -9.14
N ASN A 134 -19.72 11.40 -9.05
CA ASN A 134 -18.68 11.48 -10.07
C ASN A 134 -17.75 10.26 -10.03
N GLN A 135 -17.52 9.69 -8.84
CA GLN A 135 -16.65 8.53 -8.69
C GLN A 135 -17.32 7.22 -9.13
N ASP A 136 -18.64 7.09 -8.97
CA ASP A 136 -19.38 5.91 -9.45
C ASP A 136 -19.42 5.83 -10.99
N LEU A 137 -19.41 6.97 -11.68
CA LEU A 137 -19.49 7.02 -13.15
C LEU A 137 -18.13 6.85 -13.86
N GLY A 138 -17.02 6.93 -13.12
CA GLY A 138 -15.66 6.95 -13.67
C GLY A 138 -14.84 5.67 -13.47
N LEU A 139 -15.46 4.60 -12.97
CA LEU A 139 -14.84 3.28 -12.75
C LEU A 139 -14.83 2.41 -14.01
#